data_AF-A0A0R3F6N4-F1
#
_entry.id   AF-A0A0R3F6N4-F1
#
_cell.length_a   1.000
_cell.length_b   1.000
_cell.length_c   1.000
_cell.angle_alpha   90.00
_cell.angle_beta   90.00
_cell.angle_gamma   90.00
#
_symmetry.space_group_name_H-M   'P 1'
#
loop_
_entity.id
_entity.type
_entity.pdbx_description
1 polymer ?
#
loop_
_entity_poly.entity_id
_entity_poly.type
_entity_poly.pdbx_seq_one_letter_code
_entity_poly.pdbx_strand_id
1 'polypeptide(L)'
;MNSAFGAQVRALREASELSQDRLARAVTRAGVRWSRARLGQVEAGDAAPDLVTMRALAAALGELTGAAHRLADLLPKNGEPEVMELRRALLGEPVLGSTPSEFNEPRLDPGWGQVEDRVAVELPGQEATILAVSRDLYGHTGTQERDARAGEGATAQKRGRLTRVVMNELLEALRDRRRANAPRSMSR
;
A
#
# COMPACT_ATOMS: atom_id res chain seq x y z
N MET A 1 -8.87 5.45 -8.41
CA MET A 1 -9.64 5.92 -7.21
C MET A 1 -10.69 7.02 -7.48
N ASN A 2 -10.35 8.30 -7.77
CA ASN A 2 -11.37 9.37 -7.89
C ASN A 2 -12.42 9.11 -8.98
N SER A 3 -11.98 8.61 -10.14
CA SER A 3 -12.88 8.22 -11.24
C SER A 3 -13.85 7.12 -10.82
N ALA A 4 -13.37 6.12 -10.06
CA ALA A 4 -14.21 5.03 -9.55
C ALA A 4 -15.27 5.54 -8.55
N PHE A 5 -14.90 6.46 -7.66
CA PHE A 5 -15.86 7.13 -6.77
C PHE A 5 -16.89 7.96 -7.55
N GLY A 6 -16.43 8.80 -8.47
CA GLY A 6 -17.30 9.65 -9.30
C GLY A 6 -18.32 8.84 -10.10
N ALA A 7 -17.86 7.76 -10.74
CA ALA A 7 -18.71 6.84 -11.47
C ALA A 7 -19.75 6.15 -10.57
N GLN A 8 -19.37 5.76 -9.35
CA GLN A 8 -20.30 5.17 -8.39
C GLN A 8 -21.36 6.16 -7.89
N VAL A 9 -20.98 7.41 -7.58
CA VAL A 9 -21.93 8.48 -7.21
C VAL A 9 -22.92 8.73 -8.35
N ARG A 10 -22.43 8.79 -9.59
CA ARG A 10 -23.28 8.91 -10.78
C ARG A 10 -24.24 7.73 -10.90
N ALA A 11 -23.76 6.50 -10.73
CA ALA A 11 -24.58 5.29 -10.81
C ALA A 11 -25.70 5.28 -9.75
N LEU A 12 -25.39 5.63 -8.50
CA LEU A 12 -26.39 5.74 -7.42
C LEU A 12 -27.44 6.82 -7.73
N ARG A 13 -26.99 7.97 -8.25
CA ARG A 13 -27.87 9.07 -8.63
C ARG A 13 -28.82 8.67 -9.76
N GLU A 14 -28.30 8.05 -10.81
CA GLU A 14 -29.08 7.62 -11.98
C GLU A 14 -30.04 6.47 -11.64
N ALA A 15 -29.61 5.51 -10.83
CA ALA A 15 -30.47 4.44 -10.32
C ALA A 15 -31.63 4.94 -9.44
N SER A 16 -31.48 6.15 -8.87
CA SER A 16 -32.50 6.83 -8.07
C SER A 16 -33.28 7.88 -8.88
N GLU A 17 -33.07 7.96 -10.20
CA GLU A 17 -33.68 8.94 -11.11
C GLU A 17 -33.48 10.41 -10.68
N LEU A 18 -32.36 10.70 -10.01
CA LEU A 18 -32.05 12.03 -9.50
C LEU A 18 -31.29 12.86 -10.55
N SER A 19 -31.65 14.14 -10.69
CA SER A 19 -30.84 15.08 -11.45
C SER A 19 -29.60 15.51 -10.65
N GLN A 20 -28.55 15.94 -11.35
CA GLN A 20 -27.36 16.49 -10.70
C GLN A 20 -27.69 17.72 -9.82
N ASP A 21 -28.59 18.59 -10.29
CA ASP A 21 -29.00 19.77 -9.51
C ASP A 21 -29.70 19.38 -8.20
N ARG A 22 -30.57 18.37 -8.25
CA ARG A 22 -31.30 17.88 -7.07
C ARG A 22 -30.36 17.30 -6.03
N LEU A 23 -29.40 16.47 -6.44
CA LEU A 23 -28.41 15.91 -5.52
C LEU A 23 -27.48 16.99 -4.95
N ALA A 24 -26.99 17.92 -5.77
CA ALA A 24 -26.12 19.01 -5.31
C ALA A 24 -26.80 19.91 -4.25
N ARG A 25 -28.09 20.22 -4.41
CA ARG A 25 -28.88 20.96 -3.41
C ARG A 25 -29.01 20.18 -2.10
N ALA A 26 -29.23 18.87 -2.16
CA ALA A 26 -29.32 18.03 -0.96
C ALA A 26 -27.97 17.94 -0.23
N VAL A 27 -26.86 17.79 -0.96
CA VAL A 27 -25.50 17.82 -0.36
C VAL A 27 -25.23 19.16 0.32
N THR A 28 -25.72 20.27 -0.27
CA THR A 28 -25.64 21.60 0.35
C THR A 28 -26.44 21.68 1.66
N ARG A 29 -27.65 21.10 1.72
CA ARG A 29 -28.41 20.99 2.98
C ARG A 29 -27.70 20.13 4.02
N ALA A 30 -26.98 19.10 3.59
CA ALA A 30 -26.17 18.24 4.45
C ALA A 30 -24.88 18.91 4.97
N GLY A 31 -24.59 20.15 4.57
CA GLY A 31 -23.54 21.00 5.14
C GLY A 31 -22.36 21.29 4.21
N VAL A 32 -22.35 20.78 2.97
CA VAL A 32 -21.25 20.99 2.01
C VAL A 32 -21.74 21.75 0.80
N ARG A 33 -21.32 23.01 0.64
CA ARG A 33 -21.77 23.88 -0.46
C ARG A 33 -21.36 23.34 -1.83
N TRP A 34 -22.28 22.73 -2.54
CA TRP A 34 -22.08 22.17 -3.88
C TRP A 34 -23.02 22.80 -4.90
N SER A 35 -22.47 23.10 -6.07
CA SER A 35 -23.24 23.42 -7.27
C SER A 35 -23.43 22.18 -8.12
N ARG A 36 -24.39 22.24 -9.07
CA ARG A 36 -24.51 21.23 -10.14
C ARG A 36 -23.17 21.01 -10.87
N ALA A 37 -22.43 22.08 -11.14
CA ALA A 37 -21.13 22.00 -11.80
C ALA A 37 -20.10 21.24 -10.94
N ARG A 38 -20.08 21.48 -9.63
CA ARG A 38 -19.20 20.75 -8.70
C ARG A 38 -19.54 19.26 -8.66
N LEU A 39 -20.82 18.91 -8.64
CA LEU A 39 -21.24 17.51 -8.74
C LEU A 39 -20.81 16.87 -10.06
N GLY A 40 -20.93 17.60 -11.18
CA GLY A 40 -20.43 17.14 -12.48
C GLY A 40 -18.93 16.83 -12.50
N GLN A 41 -18.10 17.69 -11.89
CA GLN A 41 -16.66 17.44 -11.73
C GLN A 41 -16.37 16.20 -10.89
N VAL A 42 -17.12 16.01 -9.80
CA VAL A 42 -17.00 14.83 -8.94
C VAL A 42 -17.35 13.57 -9.72
N GLU A 43 -18.48 13.57 -10.45
CA GLU A 43 -18.90 12.43 -11.27
C GLU A 43 -17.93 12.12 -12.42
N ALA A 44 -17.19 13.11 -12.91
CA ALA A 44 -16.11 12.94 -13.88
C ALA A 44 -14.81 12.39 -13.26
N GLY A 45 -14.66 12.43 -11.93
CA GLY A 45 -13.45 12.02 -11.23
C GLY A 45 -12.40 13.12 -11.06
N ASP A 46 -12.73 14.38 -11.37
CA ASP A 46 -11.81 15.53 -11.30
C ASP A 46 -11.60 16.07 -9.88
N ALA A 47 -12.24 15.44 -8.89
CA ALA A 47 -12.17 15.85 -7.50
C ALA A 47 -12.16 14.65 -6.56
N ALA A 48 -11.13 14.58 -5.71
CA ALA A 48 -11.08 13.61 -4.61
C ALA A 48 -12.09 14.02 -3.53
N PRO A 49 -13.01 13.13 -3.11
CA PRO A 49 -13.85 13.39 -1.96
C PRO A 49 -13.06 13.19 -0.66
N ASP A 50 -13.25 14.08 0.31
CA ASP A 50 -12.85 13.82 1.70
C ASP A 50 -14.00 13.13 2.47
N LEU A 51 -13.73 12.66 3.69
CA LEU A 51 -14.72 11.97 4.52
C LEU A 51 -15.94 12.86 4.84
N VAL A 52 -15.74 14.17 4.97
CA VAL A 52 -16.82 15.14 5.26
C VAL A 52 -17.79 15.21 4.08
N THR A 53 -17.24 15.26 2.87
CA THR A 53 -17.96 15.27 1.60
C THR A 53 -18.68 13.94 1.36
N MET A 54 -18.01 12.82 1.60
CA MET A 54 -18.62 11.49 1.51
C MET A 54 -19.81 11.37 2.48
N ARG A 55 -19.66 11.83 3.73
CA ARG A 55 -20.76 11.85 4.70
C ARG A 55 -21.94 12.67 4.19
N ALA A 56 -21.68 13.87 3.66
CA ALA A 56 -22.74 14.75 3.15
C ALA A 56 -23.48 14.12 1.96
N LEU A 57 -22.75 13.44 1.06
CA LEU A 57 -23.32 12.67 -0.05
C LEU A 57 -24.20 11.51 0.42
N ALA A 58 -23.72 10.69 1.35
CA ALA A 58 -24.49 9.58 1.90
C ALA A 58 -25.77 10.06 2.60
N ALA A 59 -25.69 11.15 3.38
CA ALA A 59 -26.85 11.77 4.01
C ALA A 59 -27.85 12.32 2.98
N ALA A 60 -27.36 13.01 1.93
CA ALA A 60 -28.19 13.54 0.87
C ALA A 60 -28.91 12.45 0.07
N LEU A 61 -28.22 11.36 -0.27
CA LEU A 61 -28.82 10.19 -0.90
C LEU A 61 -29.87 9.56 0.03
N GLY A 62 -29.59 9.45 1.32
CA GLY A 62 -30.57 8.91 2.28
C GLY A 62 -31.82 9.76 2.43
N GLU A 63 -31.67 11.09 2.47
CA GLU A 63 -32.79 12.03 2.45
C GLU A 63 -33.65 11.86 1.18
N LEU A 64 -33.00 11.76 0.01
CA LEU A 64 -33.69 11.74 -1.29
C LEU A 64 -34.31 10.38 -1.64
N THR A 65 -33.73 9.28 -1.15
CA THR A 65 -34.16 7.91 -1.49
C THR A 65 -34.96 7.22 -0.38
N GLY A 66 -34.92 7.75 0.85
CA GLY A 66 -35.51 7.10 2.03
C GLY A 66 -34.74 5.86 2.51
N ALA A 67 -33.61 5.53 1.89
CA ALA A 67 -32.77 4.39 2.26
C ALA A 67 -31.48 4.86 2.95
N ALA A 68 -31.02 4.14 3.98
CA ALA A 68 -29.73 4.44 4.59
C ALA A 68 -28.57 4.09 3.64
N HIS A 69 -27.65 5.03 3.42
CA HIS A 69 -26.42 4.81 2.65
C HIS A 69 -25.20 4.89 3.57
N ARG A 70 -24.29 3.92 3.45
CA ARG A 70 -22.99 3.93 4.13
C ARG A 70 -21.97 4.68 3.28
N LEU A 71 -20.87 5.14 3.89
CA LEU A 71 -19.75 5.70 3.12
C LEU A 71 -19.19 4.69 2.10
N ALA A 72 -19.18 3.40 2.46
CA ALA A 72 -18.75 2.31 1.60
C ALA A 72 -19.64 2.10 0.36
N ASP A 73 -20.89 2.59 0.36
CA ASP A 73 -21.79 2.46 -0.79
C ASP A 73 -21.44 3.47 -1.90
N LEU A 74 -20.72 4.55 -1.54
CA LEU A 74 -20.16 5.52 -2.48
C LEU A 74 -18.91 5.00 -3.22
N LEU A 75 -18.44 3.79 -2.89
CA LEU A 75 -17.38 3.09 -3.61
C LEU A 75 -17.96 1.86 -4.31
N PRO A 76 -17.49 1.55 -5.53
CA PRO A 76 -18.00 0.41 -6.28
C PRO A 76 -17.66 -0.91 -5.58
N LYS A 77 -18.52 -1.92 -5.76
CA LYS A 77 -18.35 -3.25 -5.15
C LYS A 77 -17.21 -4.06 -5.79
N ASN A 78 -16.79 -3.67 -6.99
CA ASN A 78 -15.77 -4.29 -7.83
C ASN A 78 -14.96 -3.19 -8.54
N GLY A 79 -13.72 -3.49 -8.91
CA GLY A 79 -12.84 -2.55 -9.61
C GLY A 79 -11.38 -2.71 -9.20
N GLU A 80 -10.66 -1.59 -9.17
CA GLU A 80 -9.27 -1.49 -8.71
C GLU A 80 -9.12 -2.10 -7.29
N PRO A 81 -8.09 -2.93 -7.02
CA PRO A 81 -7.86 -3.55 -5.72
C PRO A 81 -7.87 -2.57 -4.54
N GLU A 82 -7.27 -1.39 -4.73
CA GLU A 82 -7.15 -0.33 -3.71
C GLU A 82 -8.53 0.27 -3.37
N VAL A 83 -9.42 0.39 -4.35
CA VAL A 83 -10.80 0.85 -4.14
C VAL A 83 -11.60 -0.20 -3.37
N MET A 84 -11.43 -1.48 -3.71
CA MET A 84 -12.09 -2.58 -3.02
C MET A 84 -11.58 -2.73 -1.57
N GLU A 85 -10.29 -2.51 -1.33
CA GLU A 85 -9.68 -2.49 0.00
C GLU A 85 -10.25 -1.35 0.84
N LEU A 86 -10.27 -0.13 0.32
CA LEU A 86 -10.86 1.02 1.03
C LEU A 86 -12.35 0.80 1.33
N ARG A 87 -13.09 0.18 0.41
CA ARG A 87 -14.51 -0.18 0.66
C ARG A 87 -14.65 -1.15 1.82
N ARG A 88 -13.84 -2.20 1.88
CA ARG A 88 -13.82 -3.16 3.01
C ARG A 88 -13.44 -2.46 4.31
N ALA A 89 -12.45 -1.57 4.27
CA ALA A 89 -12.05 -0.76 5.42
C ALA A 89 -13.19 0.09 5.98
N LEU A 90 -13.94 0.77 5.09
CA LEU A 90 -15.13 1.55 5.46
C LEU A 90 -16.31 0.67 5.95
N LEU A 91 -16.28 -0.64 5.69
CA LEU A 91 -17.22 -1.61 6.27
C LEU A 91 -16.77 -2.15 7.63
N GLY A 92 -15.59 -1.76 8.10
CA GLY A 92 -15.03 -2.15 9.39
C GLY A 92 -14.00 -3.28 9.32
N GLU A 93 -13.61 -3.73 8.13
CA GLU A 93 -12.50 -4.67 8.00
C GLU A 93 -11.17 -3.95 8.26
N PRO A 94 -10.21 -4.60 8.94
CA PRO A 94 -8.89 -4.00 9.15
C PRO A 94 -8.17 -3.82 7.82
N VAL A 95 -7.51 -2.66 7.65
CA VAL A 95 -6.56 -2.45 6.55
C VAL A 95 -5.31 -3.27 6.86
N LEU A 96 -5.16 -4.38 6.17
CA LEU A 96 -3.93 -5.17 6.19
C LEU A 96 -3.00 -4.52 5.18
N GLY A 97 -1.88 -3.97 5.65
CA GLY A 97 -0.92 -3.30 4.78
C GLY A 97 -0.53 -4.19 3.61
N SER A 98 -1.10 -3.91 2.44
CA SER A 98 -0.69 -4.49 1.19
C SER A 98 0.30 -3.50 0.60
N THR A 99 1.61 -3.72 0.76
CA THR A 99 2.57 -2.99 -0.09
C THR A 99 2.23 -3.34 -1.52
N PRO A 100 1.80 -2.40 -2.38
CA PRO A 100 1.52 -2.73 -3.77
C PRO A 100 2.81 -3.33 -4.35
N SER A 101 2.70 -4.47 -5.03
CA SER A 101 3.84 -5.26 -5.50
C SER A 101 4.84 -4.45 -6.36
N GLU A 102 4.38 -3.36 -6.98
CA GLU A 102 5.18 -2.45 -7.80
C GLU A 102 6.12 -1.54 -6.97
N PHE A 103 5.87 -1.41 -5.67
CA PHE A 103 6.72 -0.70 -4.71
C PHE A 103 7.46 -1.66 -3.77
N ASN A 104 7.74 -2.89 -4.21
CA ASN A 104 8.63 -3.79 -3.47
C ASN A 104 10.09 -3.30 -3.62
N GLU A 105 10.37 -2.08 -3.18
CA GLU A 105 11.70 -1.54 -3.03
C GLU A 105 12.35 -2.23 -1.83
N PRO A 106 13.33 -3.14 -2.04
CA PRO A 106 13.83 -3.98 -0.95
C PRO A 106 14.45 -3.17 0.20
N ARG A 107 14.93 -1.95 -0.10
CA ARG A 107 15.51 -1.04 0.90
C ARG A 107 14.48 -0.46 1.87
N LEU A 108 13.18 -0.54 1.56
CA LEU A 108 12.10 -0.11 2.44
C LEU A 108 11.66 -1.21 3.41
N ASP A 109 12.26 -2.40 3.35
CA ASP A 109 11.99 -3.45 4.32
C ASP A 109 12.29 -2.94 5.74
N PRO A 110 11.37 -3.11 6.72
CA PRO A 110 11.59 -2.62 8.09
C PRO A 110 12.84 -3.19 8.77
N GLY A 111 13.34 -4.35 8.32
CA GLY A 111 14.59 -4.93 8.81
C GLY A 111 15.83 -4.49 8.03
N TRP A 112 15.70 -3.81 6.88
CA TRP A 112 16.84 -3.32 6.11
C TRP A 112 17.63 -2.30 6.92
N GLY A 113 18.95 -2.46 6.96
CA GLY A 113 19.81 -1.51 7.63
C GLY A 113 21.29 -1.65 7.28
N GLN A 114 22.15 -1.35 8.25
CA GLN A 114 23.59 -1.17 8.03
C GLN A 114 24.31 -2.38 7.40
N VAL A 115 23.89 -3.61 7.70
CA VAL A 115 24.49 -4.80 7.08
C VAL A 115 24.12 -4.86 5.61
N GLU A 116 22.83 -4.73 5.29
CA GLU A 116 22.32 -4.79 3.92
C GLU A 116 22.87 -3.64 3.07
N ASP A 117 22.94 -2.41 3.60
CA ASP A 117 23.54 -1.27 2.93
C ASP A 117 24.99 -1.55 2.50
N ARG A 118 25.78 -2.17 3.38
CA ARG A 118 27.17 -2.52 3.08
C ARG A 118 27.28 -3.63 2.04
N VAL A 119 26.41 -4.64 2.11
CA VAL A 119 26.40 -5.70 1.10
C VAL A 119 25.92 -5.17 -0.25
N ALA A 120 24.97 -4.23 -0.27
CA ALA A 120 24.49 -3.59 -1.50
C ALA A 120 25.55 -2.69 -2.16
N VAL A 121 26.51 -2.14 -1.39
CA VAL A 121 27.68 -1.46 -1.97
C VAL A 121 28.57 -2.44 -2.75
N GLU A 122 28.76 -3.66 -2.23
CA GLU A 122 29.56 -4.71 -2.88
C GLU A 122 28.82 -5.34 -4.06
N LEU A 123 27.48 -5.42 -4.01
CA LEU A 123 26.62 -6.05 -5.01
C LEU A 123 25.44 -5.13 -5.40
N PRO A 124 25.69 -4.01 -6.11
CA PRO A 124 24.63 -3.07 -6.49
C PRO A 124 23.56 -3.72 -7.38
N GLY A 125 22.29 -3.36 -7.16
CA GLY A 125 21.16 -3.87 -7.95
C GLY A 125 20.69 -5.27 -7.57
N GLN A 126 21.24 -5.86 -6.50
CA GLN A 126 20.85 -7.18 -5.99
C GLN A 126 20.07 -7.11 -4.67
N GLU A 127 19.48 -5.97 -4.34
CA GLU A 127 18.83 -5.72 -3.04
C GLU A 127 17.74 -6.75 -2.72
N ALA A 128 16.94 -7.15 -3.71
CA ALA A 128 15.92 -8.18 -3.53
C ALA A 128 16.53 -9.55 -3.18
N THR A 129 17.63 -9.90 -3.84
CA THR A 129 18.38 -11.14 -3.58
C THR A 129 19.04 -11.10 -2.21
N ILE A 130 19.57 -9.94 -1.79
CA ILE A 130 20.15 -9.74 -0.45
C ILE A 130 19.12 -10.04 0.63
N LEU A 131 17.90 -9.50 0.51
CA LEU A 131 16.81 -9.79 1.45
C LEU A 131 16.42 -11.28 1.45
N ALA A 132 16.24 -11.86 0.27
CA ALA A 132 15.85 -13.26 0.14
C ALA A 132 16.87 -14.19 0.80
N VAL A 133 18.17 -13.99 0.51
CA VAL A 133 19.24 -14.80 1.12
C VAL A 133 19.36 -14.55 2.62
N SER A 134 19.17 -13.30 3.09
CA SER A 134 19.19 -13.02 4.54
C SER A 134 18.08 -13.79 5.27
N ARG A 135 16.85 -13.77 4.72
CA ARG A 135 15.72 -14.51 5.27
C ARG A 135 15.92 -16.01 5.21
N ASP A 136 16.49 -16.53 4.13
CA ASP A 136 16.78 -17.95 4.00
C ASP A 136 17.84 -18.41 5.03
N LEU A 137 18.83 -17.56 5.32
CA LEU A 137 19.88 -17.86 6.29
C LEU A 137 19.43 -17.72 7.75
N TYR A 138 18.70 -16.65 8.07
CA TYR A 138 18.48 -16.23 9.45
C TYR A 138 17.00 -16.21 9.85
N GLY A 139 16.06 -16.31 8.90
CA GLY A 139 14.64 -16.07 9.12
C GLY A 139 14.26 -14.58 9.21
N HIS A 140 15.24 -13.68 9.18
CA HIS A 140 15.10 -12.22 9.24
C HIS A 140 16.28 -11.54 8.52
N THR A 141 16.45 -10.22 8.62
CA THR A 141 17.55 -9.52 7.93
C THR A 141 18.89 -9.71 8.64
N GLY A 142 20.00 -9.42 7.94
CA GLY A 142 21.34 -9.43 8.51
C GLY A 142 21.57 -8.33 9.55
N THR A 143 20.95 -7.15 9.42
CA THR A 143 21.00 -6.12 10.47
C THR A 143 20.30 -6.59 11.74
N GLN A 144 19.14 -7.24 11.61
CA GLN A 144 18.44 -7.86 12.74
C GLN A 144 19.28 -8.98 13.36
N GLU A 145 19.94 -9.79 12.54
CA GLU A 145 20.85 -10.84 13.02
C GLU A 145 22.05 -10.28 13.78
N ARG A 146 22.68 -9.22 13.26
CA ARG A 146 23.75 -8.50 13.97
C ARG A 146 23.28 -8.07 15.35
N ASP A 147 22.09 -7.49 15.45
CA ASP A 147 21.57 -7.00 16.73
C ASP A 147 21.22 -8.13 17.69
N ALA A 148 20.63 -9.21 17.20
CA ALA A 148 20.37 -10.42 17.99
C ALA A 148 21.68 -10.98 18.57
N ARG A 149 22.74 -11.11 17.76
CA ARG A 149 24.08 -11.56 18.21
C ARG A 149 24.76 -10.56 19.15
N ALA A 150 24.53 -9.26 18.93
CA ALA A 150 25.13 -8.22 19.76
C ALA A 150 24.54 -8.24 21.17
N GLY A 151 23.23 -8.48 21.28
CA GLY A 151 22.47 -8.37 22.52
C GLY A 151 22.22 -6.91 22.90
N GLU A 152 21.32 -6.73 23.86
CA GLU A 152 20.94 -5.42 24.37
C GLU A 152 22.12 -4.70 25.03
N GLY A 153 22.24 -3.39 24.84
CA GLY A 153 23.34 -2.59 25.40
C GLY A 153 24.74 -2.82 24.78
N ALA A 154 24.86 -3.59 23.70
CA ALA A 154 26.15 -3.84 23.05
C ALA A 154 26.87 -2.56 22.59
N THR A 155 28.18 -2.50 22.88
CA THR A 155 29.04 -1.39 22.48
C THR A 155 29.16 -1.27 20.96
N ALA A 156 29.45 -0.05 20.48
CA ALA A 156 29.67 0.23 19.05
C ALA A 156 30.78 -0.65 18.44
N GLN A 157 31.85 -0.93 19.20
CA GLN A 157 32.93 -1.81 18.75
C GLN A 157 32.46 -3.27 18.57
N LYS A 158 31.67 -3.79 19.53
CA LYS A 158 31.09 -5.15 19.42
C LYS A 158 30.16 -5.23 18.20
N ARG A 159 29.26 -4.26 18.04
CA ARG A 159 28.35 -4.18 16.88
C ARG A 159 29.12 -4.11 15.56
N GLY A 160 30.16 -3.29 15.48
CA GLY A 160 31.00 -3.16 14.28
C GLY A 160 31.73 -4.45 13.90
N ARG A 161 32.21 -5.23 14.87
CA ARG A 161 32.77 -6.58 14.61
C ARG A 161 31.70 -7.52 14.08
N LEU A 162 30.52 -7.56 14.70
CA LEU A 162 29.43 -8.42 14.27
C LEU A 162 28.88 -8.03 12.89
N THR A 163 28.83 -6.74 12.55
CA THR A 163 28.45 -6.29 11.20
C THR A 163 29.36 -6.93 10.15
N ARG A 164 30.69 -6.98 10.39
CA ARG A 164 31.63 -7.61 9.45
C ARG A 164 31.42 -9.12 9.34
N VAL A 165 31.14 -9.78 10.47
CA VAL A 165 30.87 -11.23 10.49
C VAL A 165 29.63 -11.55 9.67
N VAL A 166 28.50 -10.90 9.96
CA VAL A 166 27.23 -11.15 9.24
C VAL A 166 27.34 -10.75 7.77
N MET A 167 28.03 -9.65 7.45
CA MET A 167 28.29 -9.24 6.06
C MET A 167 29.05 -10.32 5.29
N ASN A 168 30.08 -10.93 5.90
CA ASN A 168 30.87 -11.97 5.25
C ASN A 168 30.04 -13.25 5.00
N GLU A 169 29.27 -13.69 6.00
CA GLU A 169 28.36 -14.84 5.85
C GLU A 169 27.34 -14.61 4.73
N LEU A 170 26.76 -13.40 4.65
CA LEU A 170 25.78 -13.07 3.63
C LEU A 170 26.40 -13.06 2.23
N LEU A 171 27.59 -12.45 2.08
CA LEU A 171 28.32 -12.44 0.81
C LEU A 171 28.71 -13.85 0.35
N GLU A 172 29.07 -14.74 1.28
CA GLU A 172 29.38 -16.14 0.98
C GLU A 172 28.14 -16.88 0.47
N ALA A 173 27.02 -16.79 1.18
CA ALA A 173 25.77 -17.41 0.74
C ALA A 173 25.25 -16.86 -0.60
N LEU A 174 25.41 -15.56 -0.85
CA LEU A 174 25.08 -14.94 -2.14
C LEU A 174 25.93 -15.51 -3.28
N ARG A 175 27.23 -15.72 -3.05
CA ARG A 175 28.13 -16.35 -4.03
C ARG A 175 27.74 -17.79 -4.31
N ASP A 176 27.39 -18.55 -3.28
CA ASP A 176 26.98 -19.95 -3.43
C ASP A 176 25.65 -20.09 -4.16
N ARG A 177 24.67 -19.25 -3.86
CA ARG A 177 23.41 -19.21 -4.61
C ARG A 177 23.61 -18.87 -6.08
N ARG A 178 24.51 -17.93 -6.38
CA ARG A 178 24.87 -17.59 -7.77
C ARG A 178 25.53 -18.77 -8.49
N ARG A 179 26.42 -19.52 -7.82
CA ARG A 179 27.03 -20.74 -8.38
C ARG A 179 26.01 -21.83 -8.64
N ALA A 180 25.07 -22.04 -7.72
CA ALA A 180 24.00 -23.03 -7.88
C ALA A 180 23.05 -22.70 -9.05
N ASN A 181 22.80 -21.41 -9.30
CA ASN A 181 21.95 -20.94 -10.39
C ASN A 181 22.67 -20.77 -11.73
N ALA A 182 23.99 -21.01 -11.81
CA ALA A 182 24.71 -20.95 -13.08
C ALA A 182 24.24 -22.09 -14.01
N PRO A 183 23.94 -21.82 -15.30
CA PRO A 183 23.53 -22.85 -16.22
C PRO A 183 24.63 -23.90 -16.34
N ARG A 184 24.32 -25.16 -16.02
CA ARG A 184 25.22 -26.29 -16.28
C ARG A 184 25.47 -26.31 -17.78
N SER A 185 26.69 -25.98 -18.21
CA SER A 185 27.02 -26.02 -19.64
C SER A 185 26.70 -27.42 -20.15
N MET A 186 25.77 -27.50 -21.12
CA MET A 186 25.59 -28.70 -21.92
C MET A 186 26.91 -28.97 -22.64
N SER A 187 27.68 -29.94 -22.13
CA SER A 187 28.78 -30.54 -22.87
C SER A 187 28.19 -31.21 -24.12
N ARG A 188 28.63 -30.77 -25.29
CA ARG A 188 28.58 -31.55 -26.52
C ARG A 188 29.85 -32.37 -26.62
#